data_AF-A0A2T1GC77-F1
#
_entry.id   AF-A0A2T1GC77-F1
#
_cell.length_a   1.000
_cell.length_b   1.000
_cell.length_c   1.000
_cell.angle_alpha   90.00
_cell.angle_beta   90.00
_cell.angle_gamma   90.00
#
_symmetry.space_group_name_H-M   'P 1'
#
loop_
_entity.id
_entity.type
_entity.pdbx_description
1 polymer ?
#
loop_
_entity_poly.entity_id
_entity_poly.type
_entity_poly.pdbx_seq_one_letter_code
_entity_poly.pdbx_strand_id
1 'polypeptide(L)'
;MKVQKISTCVVLALVSVLYSINVIAQERKITWGTSASSLGSKLDQTFRLNCPPNGSIGSIWGTDIYTSDSSICTAAAHSGLITARDGGRVRIRIRPGAEFYNGTTRNGITTNGYGSYQSSFIFLGSDGSPVFKELPIRLIQWGDSASGVAARLDQDFTFNCPPNGSIGSIWGTDIYTTDSSICTAAAHSGLITARDGGRVTIRIRPGEEFYNGTTRNGIKTNGYGRYNSSFIFLGK
;
A
#
# COMPACT_ATOMS: atom_id res chain seq x y z
N MET A 1 -52.84 13.76 -42.90
CA MET A 1 -52.16 13.14 -41.74
C MET A 1 -50.75 12.74 -42.17
N LYS A 2 -49.72 13.48 -41.74
CA LYS A 2 -48.31 13.12 -42.00
C LYS A 2 -47.84 12.26 -40.83
N VAL A 3 -47.51 11.00 -41.11
CA VAL A 3 -46.80 10.12 -40.17
C VAL A 3 -45.36 10.58 -40.14
N GLN A 4 -44.93 11.12 -39.01
CA GLN A 4 -43.56 11.60 -38.78
C GLN A 4 -42.66 10.37 -38.62
N LYS A 5 -41.82 10.10 -39.63
CA LYS A 5 -40.80 9.05 -39.58
C LYS A 5 -39.82 9.37 -38.45
N ILE A 6 -39.93 8.65 -37.35
CA ILE A 6 -38.93 8.65 -36.29
C ILE A 6 -37.66 8.05 -36.90
N SER A 7 -36.62 8.86 -37.01
CA SER A 7 -35.33 8.50 -37.60
C SER A 7 -34.69 7.38 -36.79
N THR A 8 -34.30 6.30 -37.47
CA THR A 8 -33.63 5.11 -36.92
C THR A 8 -32.35 5.46 -36.15
N CYS A 9 -31.76 6.64 -36.40
CA CYS A 9 -30.62 7.17 -35.66
C CYS A 9 -30.92 7.49 -34.19
N VAL A 10 -32.14 7.92 -33.84
CA VAL A 10 -32.49 8.32 -32.46
C VAL A 10 -32.66 7.10 -31.56
N VAL A 11 -33.13 5.98 -32.12
CA VAL A 11 -33.27 4.70 -31.39
C VAL A 11 -31.90 4.07 -31.12
N LEU A 12 -30.96 4.14 -32.07
CA LEU A 12 -29.58 3.63 -31.89
C LEU A 12 -28.76 4.43 -30.86
N ALA A 13 -28.98 5.74 -30.75
CA ALA A 13 -28.29 6.57 -29.76
C ALA A 13 -28.75 6.31 -28.31
N LEU A 14 -30.02 5.96 -28.08
CA LEU A 14 -30.51 5.59 -26.75
C LEU A 14 -30.04 4.19 -26.32
N VAL A 15 -29.86 3.26 -27.25
CA VAL A 15 -29.31 1.92 -26.96
C VAL A 15 -27.80 1.97 -26.68
N SER A 16 -27.05 2.89 -27.30
CA SER A 16 -25.60 3.06 -27.06
C SER A 16 -25.26 3.87 -25.80
N VAL A 17 -26.11 4.81 -25.39
CA VAL A 17 -25.95 5.54 -24.11
C VAL A 17 -26.27 4.65 -22.91
N LEU A 18 -27.12 3.63 -23.06
CA LEU A 18 -27.34 2.61 -22.02
C LEU A 18 -26.23 1.55 -21.93
N TYR A 19 -25.34 1.44 -22.93
CA TYR A 19 -24.18 0.54 -22.90
C TYR A 19 -22.91 1.19 -22.30
N SER A 20 -23.02 2.45 -21.86
CA SER A 20 -21.89 3.24 -21.34
C SER A 20 -21.81 3.27 -19.81
N ILE A 21 -22.63 2.48 -19.11
CA ILE A 21 -22.59 2.37 -17.65
C ILE A 21 -22.65 0.90 -17.28
N ASN A 22 -21.49 0.23 -17.28
CA ASN A 22 -21.14 -0.89 -16.40
C ASN A 22 -19.80 -1.49 -16.83
N VAL A 23 -18.71 -0.72 -16.75
CA VAL A 23 -17.41 -1.34 -16.46
C VAL A 23 -17.38 -1.57 -14.94
N ILE A 24 -18.25 -2.43 -14.45
CA ILE A 24 -18.00 -3.08 -13.15
C ILE A 24 -16.79 -3.94 -13.44
N ALA A 25 -15.62 -3.56 -12.92
CA ALA A 25 -14.42 -4.41 -13.00
C ALA A 25 -14.81 -5.80 -12.48
N GLN A 26 -14.97 -6.75 -13.39
CA GLN A 26 -15.68 -8.00 -13.12
C GLN A 26 -14.93 -8.80 -12.05
N GLU A 27 -15.66 -9.14 -10.99
CA GLU A 27 -15.14 -9.92 -9.87
C GLU A 27 -14.75 -11.32 -10.36
N ARG A 28 -13.47 -11.68 -10.22
CA ARG A 28 -12.94 -12.97 -10.68
C ARG A 28 -13.02 -13.99 -9.54
N LYS A 29 -13.79 -15.07 -9.76
CA LYS A 29 -13.76 -16.24 -8.87
C LYS A 29 -12.43 -16.96 -8.97
N ILE A 30 -11.85 -17.35 -7.84
CA ILE A 30 -10.56 -18.03 -7.75
C ILE A 30 -10.67 -19.28 -6.88
N THR A 31 -9.58 -20.05 -6.76
CA THR A 31 -9.47 -21.18 -5.82
C THR A 31 -8.48 -20.86 -4.70
N TRP A 32 -8.49 -21.65 -3.63
CA TRP A 32 -7.53 -21.49 -2.53
C TRP A 32 -6.07 -21.78 -2.94
N GLY A 33 -5.84 -22.42 -4.09
CA GLY A 33 -4.52 -22.57 -4.68
C GLY A 33 -4.09 -21.42 -5.60
N THR A 34 -4.95 -20.43 -5.82
CA THR A 34 -4.63 -19.31 -6.72
C THR A 34 -3.66 -18.33 -6.05
N SER A 35 -2.53 -18.09 -6.70
CA SER A 35 -1.53 -17.08 -6.32
C SER A 35 -1.65 -15.84 -7.21
N ALA A 36 -1.06 -14.73 -6.79
CA ALA A 36 -1.01 -13.51 -7.60
C ALA A 36 -0.20 -13.71 -8.89
N SER A 37 0.89 -14.49 -8.83
CA SER A 37 1.73 -14.83 -9.98
C SER A 37 0.97 -15.56 -11.10
N SER A 38 -0.04 -16.35 -10.74
CA SER A 38 -0.87 -17.09 -11.71
C SER A 38 -1.88 -16.22 -12.49
N LEU A 39 -2.03 -14.94 -12.14
CA LEU A 39 -3.03 -14.04 -12.74
C LEU A 39 -2.54 -13.32 -14.01
N GLY A 40 -1.31 -13.60 -14.49
CA GLY A 40 -0.72 -12.88 -15.63
C GLY A 40 -0.44 -11.41 -15.33
N SER A 41 -0.04 -11.15 -14.09
CA SER A 41 -0.21 -9.85 -13.44
C SER A 41 0.96 -8.88 -13.67
N LYS A 42 0.67 -7.61 -13.93
CA LYS A 42 1.67 -6.52 -14.01
C LYS A 42 1.77 -5.75 -12.69
N LEU A 43 2.92 -5.10 -12.46
CA LEU A 43 3.10 -4.20 -11.30
C LEU A 43 1.98 -3.16 -11.25
N ASP A 44 1.52 -2.87 -10.03
CA ASP A 44 0.44 -1.93 -9.67
C ASP A 44 -0.96 -2.27 -10.20
N GLN A 45 -1.12 -3.39 -10.91
CA GLN A 45 -2.43 -3.88 -11.29
C GLN A 45 -3.24 -4.30 -10.06
N THR A 46 -4.53 -3.94 -10.06
CA THR A 46 -5.47 -4.27 -8.99
C THR A 46 -6.48 -5.32 -9.46
N PHE A 47 -6.78 -6.29 -8.62
CA PHE A 47 -7.75 -7.36 -8.90
C PHE A 47 -8.82 -7.42 -7.81
N ARG A 48 -10.09 -7.59 -8.23
CA ARG A 48 -11.22 -7.93 -7.35
C ARG A 48 -11.49 -9.43 -7.48
N LEU A 49 -11.34 -10.15 -6.37
CA LEU A 49 -11.30 -11.60 -6.33
C LEU A 49 -12.32 -12.14 -5.34
N ASN A 50 -12.84 -13.32 -5.62
CA ASN A 50 -13.78 -14.01 -4.73
C ASN A 50 -13.26 -15.39 -4.37
N CYS A 51 -12.96 -15.56 -3.08
CA CYS A 51 -12.53 -16.81 -2.48
C CYS A 51 -13.75 -17.66 -2.12
N PRO A 52 -13.81 -18.93 -2.54
CA PRO A 52 -14.94 -19.79 -2.22
C PRO A 52 -14.92 -20.18 -0.72
N PRO A 53 -16.08 -20.51 -0.13
CA PRO A 53 -16.16 -21.06 1.22
C PRO A 53 -15.52 -22.45 1.31
N ASN A 54 -15.32 -22.92 2.54
CA ASN A 54 -14.76 -24.23 2.89
C ASN A 54 -13.39 -24.52 2.23
N GLY A 55 -12.52 -23.53 2.25
CA GLY A 55 -11.17 -23.66 1.72
C GLY A 55 -10.17 -24.31 2.67
N SER A 56 -9.08 -24.80 2.08
CA SER A 56 -7.93 -25.32 2.81
C SER A 56 -6.82 -24.28 2.88
N ILE A 57 -6.26 -24.09 4.09
CA ILE A 57 -5.11 -23.20 4.33
C ILE A 57 -3.87 -23.80 3.66
N GLY A 58 -3.21 -23.02 2.82
CA GLY A 58 -1.92 -23.36 2.21
C GLY A 58 -0.75 -22.60 2.83
N SER A 59 0.47 -22.92 2.40
CA SER A 59 1.66 -22.15 2.78
C SER A 59 1.65 -20.76 2.14
N ILE A 60 1.98 -19.76 2.95
CA ILE A 60 2.14 -18.37 2.50
C ILE A 60 3.37 -17.74 3.18
N TRP A 61 3.94 -16.72 2.54
CA TRP A 61 5.12 -16.00 3.00
C TRP A 61 4.83 -14.52 3.14
N GLY A 62 5.26 -13.96 4.27
CA GLY A 62 5.05 -12.57 4.61
C GLY A 62 3.78 -12.28 5.39
N THR A 63 3.63 -11.02 5.74
CA THR A 63 2.57 -10.47 6.57
C THR A 63 2.28 -9.08 6.03
N ASP A 64 1.01 -8.80 5.74
CA ASP A 64 0.51 -7.56 5.10
C ASP A 64 1.03 -7.31 3.67
N ILE A 65 2.29 -7.65 3.42
CA ILE A 65 2.93 -7.80 2.11
C ILE A 65 3.26 -9.28 1.97
N TYR A 66 2.67 -9.94 0.98
CA TYR A 66 2.86 -11.38 0.73
C TYR A 66 3.64 -11.58 -0.56
N THR A 67 4.49 -12.61 -0.62
CA THR A 67 5.16 -12.99 -1.89
C THR A 67 4.11 -13.33 -2.94
N SER A 68 4.36 -13.02 -4.21
CA SER A 68 3.34 -13.17 -5.26
C SER A 68 2.94 -14.62 -5.57
N ASP A 69 3.73 -15.60 -5.16
CA ASP A 69 3.41 -17.03 -5.22
C ASP A 69 2.56 -17.53 -4.04
N SER A 70 2.36 -16.73 -3.00
CA SER A 70 1.48 -17.08 -1.89
C SER A 70 0.01 -17.20 -2.32
N SER A 71 -0.72 -18.15 -1.70
CA SER A 71 -2.17 -18.28 -1.84
C SER A 71 -2.89 -17.00 -1.41
N ILE A 72 -3.66 -16.41 -2.33
CA ILE A 72 -4.39 -15.15 -2.08
C ILE A 72 -5.46 -15.37 -1.00
N CYS A 73 -6.23 -16.46 -1.06
CA CYS A 73 -7.29 -16.72 -0.10
C CYS A 73 -6.73 -17.05 1.29
N THR A 74 -5.62 -17.78 1.35
CA THR A 74 -4.96 -18.05 2.64
C THR A 74 -4.39 -16.77 3.25
N ALA A 75 -3.76 -15.91 2.44
CA ALA A 75 -3.27 -14.61 2.88
C ALA A 75 -4.41 -13.69 3.35
N ALA A 76 -5.59 -13.77 2.72
CA ALA A 76 -6.77 -13.00 3.11
C ALA A 76 -7.36 -13.49 4.44
N ALA A 77 -7.39 -14.80 4.66
CA ALA A 77 -7.79 -15.37 5.95
C ALA A 77 -6.77 -15.01 7.04
N HIS A 78 -5.48 -15.05 6.72
CA HIS A 78 -4.41 -14.61 7.61
C HIS A 78 -4.53 -13.13 7.98
N SER A 79 -4.86 -12.24 7.04
CA SER A 79 -5.15 -10.83 7.35
C SER A 79 -6.50 -10.62 8.06
N GLY A 80 -7.34 -11.65 8.14
CA GLY A 80 -8.65 -11.59 8.76
C GLY A 80 -9.66 -10.77 7.97
N LEU A 81 -9.46 -10.67 6.65
CA LEU A 81 -10.44 -10.11 5.72
C LEU A 81 -11.57 -11.08 5.43
N ILE A 82 -11.28 -12.39 5.51
CA ILE A 82 -12.20 -13.49 5.31
C ILE A 82 -11.91 -14.62 6.31
N THR A 83 -12.72 -15.67 6.32
CA THR A 83 -12.42 -16.94 7.00
C THR A 83 -12.32 -18.07 5.97
N ALA A 84 -11.65 -19.18 6.31
CA ALA A 84 -11.62 -20.36 5.45
C ALA A 84 -13.01 -21.00 5.27
N ARG A 85 -13.86 -20.89 6.29
CA ARG A 85 -15.23 -21.40 6.25
C ARG A 85 -16.10 -20.62 5.27
N ASP A 86 -16.06 -19.29 5.36
CA ASP A 86 -17.02 -18.43 4.66
C ASP A 86 -16.51 -17.97 3.29
N GLY A 87 -15.17 -17.95 3.10
CA GLY A 87 -14.57 -17.31 1.95
C GLY A 87 -14.89 -15.81 1.92
N GLY A 88 -14.93 -15.23 0.72
CA GLY A 88 -15.39 -13.86 0.54
C GLY A 88 -14.61 -13.06 -0.50
N ARG A 89 -15.01 -11.79 -0.60
CA ARG A 89 -14.48 -10.85 -1.59
C ARG A 89 -13.26 -10.14 -1.04
N VAL A 90 -12.21 -10.10 -1.84
CA VAL A 90 -10.97 -9.39 -1.53
C VAL A 90 -10.50 -8.59 -2.72
N ARG A 91 -9.73 -7.54 -2.45
CA ARG A 91 -9.06 -6.76 -3.46
C ARG A 91 -7.57 -6.79 -3.20
N ILE A 92 -6.79 -7.10 -4.22
CA ILE A 92 -5.33 -7.08 -4.13
C ILE A 92 -4.73 -6.08 -5.12
N ARG A 93 -3.54 -5.59 -4.81
CA ARG A 93 -2.66 -4.87 -5.76
C ARG A 93 -1.30 -5.56 -5.82
N ILE A 94 -0.81 -5.76 -7.04
CA ILE A 94 0.52 -6.32 -7.30
C ILE A 94 1.56 -5.25 -7.06
N ARG A 95 2.63 -5.59 -6.35
CA ARG A 95 3.69 -4.68 -5.95
C ARG A 95 5.06 -5.22 -6.37
N PRO A 96 6.08 -4.35 -6.48
CA PRO A 96 7.47 -4.81 -6.52
C PRO A 96 7.77 -5.69 -5.31
N GLY A 97 8.71 -6.61 -5.51
CA GLY A 97 9.19 -7.48 -4.44
C GLY A 97 9.85 -6.72 -3.29
N ALA A 98 9.81 -7.32 -2.10
CA ALA A 98 10.57 -6.86 -0.93
C ALA A 98 11.84 -7.71 -0.73
N GLU A 99 12.88 -7.10 -0.14
CA GLU A 99 14.13 -7.74 0.31
C GLU A 99 13.90 -8.74 1.46
N PHE A 100 12.84 -8.52 2.24
CA PHE A 100 12.51 -9.34 3.41
C PHE A 100 11.01 -9.29 3.66
N TYR A 101 10.47 -10.45 4.03
CA TYR A 101 9.07 -10.68 4.39
C TYR A 101 9.03 -11.27 5.80
N ASN A 102 8.24 -10.67 6.67
CA ASN A 102 8.12 -11.15 8.04
C ASN A 102 7.02 -12.22 8.14
N GLY A 103 7.36 -13.37 8.72
CA GLY A 103 6.38 -14.40 9.09
C GLY A 103 5.69 -14.02 10.40
N THR A 104 4.37 -14.17 10.48
CA THR A 104 3.62 -13.95 11.72
C THR A 104 2.52 -15.00 11.88
N THR A 105 1.88 -15.02 13.05
CA THR A 105 0.64 -15.76 13.25
C THR A 105 -0.50 -14.78 13.47
N ARG A 106 -1.52 -14.80 12.59
CA ARG A 106 -2.74 -13.99 12.74
C ARG A 106 -3.95 -14.82 12.37
N ASN A 107 -5.05 -14.61 13.09
CA ASN A 107 -6.33 -15.27 12.87
C ASN A 107 -6.20 -16.82 12.78
N GLY A 108 -5.30 -17.40 13.58
CA GLY A 108 -5.04 -18.84 13.62
C GLY A 108 -4.21 -19.40 12.46
N ILE A 109 -3.68 -18.57 11.57
CA ILE A 109 -2.84 -18.97 10.43
C ILE A 109 -1.41 -18.47 10.67
N THR A 110 -0.42 -19.32 10.45
CA THR A 110 1.00 -18.96 10.54
C THR A 110 1.58 -18.79 9.14
N THR A 111 2.31 -17.70 8.91
CA THR A 111 3.05 -17.45 7.68
C THR A 111 4.55 -17.59 7.90
N ASN A 112 5.27 -17.94 6.85
CA ASN A 112 6.72 -18.02 6.90
C ASN A 112 7.35 -16.65 6.61
N GLY A 113 8.50 -16.40 7.21
CA GLY A 113 9.39 -15.34 6.74
C GLY A 113 10.03 -15.73 5.41
N TYR A 114 10.44 -14.74 4.62
CA TYR A 114 11.20 -14.98 3.40
C TYR A 114 12.21 -13.85 3.13
N GLY A 115 13.26 -14.15 2.38
CA GLY A 115 14.22 -13.16 1.91
C GLY A 115 13.70 -12.40 0.69
N SER A 116 14.62 -12.00 -0.19
CA SER A 116 14.26 -11.26 -1.41
C SER A 116 13.41 -12.12 -2.35
N TYR A 117 12.39 -11.51 -2.95
CA TYR A 117 11.51 -12.16 -3.94
C TYR A 117 11.12 -11.17 -5.02
N GLN A 118 10.80 -11.61 -6.25
CA GLN A 118 10.67 -10.72 -7.41
C GLN A 118 9.44 -9.81 -7.37
N SER A 119 8.34 -10.26 -6.76
CA SER A 119 7.09 -9.49 -6.68
C SER A 119 6.26 -9.84 -5.45
N SER A 120 5.38 -8.92 -5.06
CA SER A 120 4.51 -9.09 -3.90
C SER A 120 3.06 -8.76 -4.25
N PHE A 121 2.14 -9.04 -3.33
CA PHE A 121 0.83 -8.41 -3.33
C PHE A 121 0.45 -7.91 -1.93
N ILE A 122 -0.44 -6.93 -1.92
CA ILE A 122 -1.07 -6.37 -0.72
C ILE A 122 -2.58 -6.41 -0.88
N PHE A 123 -3.32 -6.41 0.24
CA PHE A 123 -4.76 -6.22 0.21
C PHE A 123 -5.13 -4.74 0.21
N LEU A 124 -6.24 -4.39 -0.44
CA LEU A 124 -6.81 -3.04 -0.45
C LEU A 124 -8.19 -3.02 0.23
N GLY A 125 -8.50 -1.93 0.93
CA GLY A 125 -9.79 -1.63 1.56
C GLY A 125 -10.87 -1.36 0.52
N SER A 126 -12.00 -0.76 0.89
CA SER A 126 -13.06 -0.37 -0.07
C SER A 126 -12.73 0.95 -0.81
N ASP A 127 -12.05 1.86 -0.12
CA ASP A 127 -11.55 3.15 -0.61
C ASP A 127 -10.32 3.05 -1.52
N GLY A 128 -9.62 1.91 -1.49
CA GLY A 128 -8.44 1.65 -2.31
C GLY A 128 -7.13 1.83 -1.54
N SER A 129 -7.19 2.15 -0.25
CA SER A 129 -6.02 2.16 0.61
C SER A 129 -5.53 0.74 0.88
N PRO A 130 -4.22 0.54 1.14
CA PRO A 130 -3.73 -0.72 1.69
C PRO A 130 -4.44 -1.10 3.00
N VAL A 131 -4.67 -2.40 3.22
CA VAL A 131 -5.13 -2.94 4.50
C VAL A 131 -3.92 -3.56 5.20
N PHE A 132 -3.40 -2.85 6.20
CA PHE A 132 -2.33 -3.33 7.07
C PHE A 132 -2.91 -3.51 8.47
N LYS A 133 -2.83 -4.72 9.04
CA LYS A 133 -3.43 -4.98 10.37
C LYS A 133 -2.48 -4.63 11.52
N GLU A 134 -1.18 -4.82 11.31
CA GLU A 134 -0.16 -4.26 12.20
C GLU A 134 1.04 -3.92 11.34
N LEU A 135 1.33 -2.62 11.19
CA LEU A 135 2.62 -2.22 10.65
C LEU A 135 3.68 -2.65 11.66
N PRO A 136 4.64 -3.54 11.31
CA PRO A 136 5.71 -3.87 12.23
C PRO A 136 6.42 -2.58 12.61
N ILE A 137 6.39 -2.26 13.90
CA ILE A 137 7.02 -1.04 14.42
C ILE A 137 8.52 -1.24 14.33
N ARG A 138 9.17 -0.50 13.44
CA ARG A 138 10.62 -0.53 13.30
C ARG A 138 11.23 0.49 14.25
N LEU A 139 12.06 0.01 15.17
CA LEU A 139 12.90 0.89 15.98
C LEU A 139 14.00 1.46 15.09
N ILE A 140 14.16 2.77 15.12
CA ILE A 140 15.16 3.51 14.33
C ILE A 140 15.90 4.51 15.21
N GLN A 141 17.04 4.99 14.75
CA GLN A 141 17.77 6.11 15.33
C GLN A 141 17.45 7.41 14.59
N TRP A 142 17.78 8.55 15.18
CA TRP A 142 17.50 9.86 14.59
C TRP A 142 18.25 10.13 13.27
N GLY A 143 19.33 9.41 13.01
CA GLY A 143 20.06 9.46 11.73
C GLY A 143 19.44 8.61 10.62
N ASP A 144 18.47 7.74 10.93
CA ASP A 144 17.94 6.79 9.96
C ASP A 144 16.94 7.45 9.01
N SER A 145 16.97 7.02 7.75
CA SER A 145 16.13 7.51 6.66
C SER A 145 15.22 6.41 6.11
N ALA A 146 14.36 6.79 5.16
CA ALA A 146 13.52 5.86 4.42
C ALA A 146 14.22 5.22 3.21
N SER A 147 15.54 5.42 3.01
CA SER A 147 16.26 4.95 1.83
C SER A 147 16.16 3.43 1.62
N GLY A 148 16.20 2.64 2.71
CA GLY A 148 16.06 1.18 2.64
C GLY A 148 14.66 0.69 2.23
N VAL A 149 13.67 1.58 2.18
CA VAL A 149 12.30 1.30 1.74
C VAL A 149 11.87 2.20 0.56
N ALA A 150 12.78 2.96 -0.04
CA ALA A 150 12.49 3.97 -1.07
C ALA A 150 11.80 3.40 -2.32
N ALA A 151 12.11 2.16 -2.71
CA ALA A 151 11.48 1.50 -3.86
C ALA A 151 10.04 1.00 -3.57
N ARG A 152 9.57 1.13 -2.33
CA ARG A 152 8.29 0.57 -1.87
C ARG A 152 7.15 1.58 -1.97
N LEU A 153 6.98 2.20 -3.14
CA LEU A 153 5.97 3.24 -3.42
C LEU A 153 4.57 2.91 -2.87
N ASP A 154 3.79 3.85 -2.36
CA ASP A 154 2.47 3.62 -1.78
C ASP A 154 2.40 2.57 -0.64
N GLN A 155 3.53 2.12 -0.07
CA GLN A 155 3.55 1.29 1.14
C GLN A 155 3.75 2.16 2.37
N ASP A 156 3.16 1.71 3.48
CA ASP A 156 3.21 2.39 4.76
C ASP A 156 4.21 1.70 5.68
N PHE A 157 4.96 2.49 6.44
CA PHE A 157 5.92 2.01 7.41
C PHE A 157 5.72 2.76 8.71
N THR A 158 5.61 2.02 9.81
CA THR A 158 5.56 2.61 11.15
C THR A 158 6.91 2.47 11.82
N PHE A 159 7.41 3.59 12.32
CA PHE A 159 8.68 3.68 13.01
C PHE A 159 8.47 4.20 14.42
N ASN A 160 9.38 3.83 15.32
CA ASN A 160 9.43 4.40 16.66
C ASN A 160 10.76 5.11 16.87
N CYS A 161 10.70 6.42 16.99
CA CYS A 161 11.82 7.31 17.26
C CYS A 161 12.11 7.34 18.77
N PRO A 162 13.34 7.12 19.21
CA PRO A 162 13.69 7.18 20.63
C PRO A 162 13.65 8.63 21.15
N PRO A 163 13.44 8.82 22.47
CA PRO A 163 13.54 10.13 23.11
C PRO A 163 14.99 10.66 23.08
N ASN A 164 15.13 11.95 23.38
CA ASN A 164 16.40 12.68 23.47
C ASN A 164 17.27 12.61 22.20
N GLY A 165 16.63 12.75 21.04
CA GLY A 165 17.31 12.73 19.75
C GLY A 165 17.93 14.06 19.34
N SER A 166 18.77 13.98 18.31
CA SER A 166 19.42 15.14 17.68
C SER A 166 18.79 15.44 16.33
N ILE A 167 18.49 16.71 16.08
CA ILE A 167 17.94 17.19 14.81
C ILE A 167 19.03 17.09 13.72
N GLY A 168 18.72 16.36 12.64
CA GLY A 168 19.57 16.23 11.45
C GLY A 168 19.15 17.15 10.31
N SER A 169 19.79 16.97 9.15
CA SER A 169 19.36 17.61 7.90
C SER A 169 18.22 16.83 7.25
N ILE A 170 17.25 17.56 6.72
CA ILE A 170 16.12 17.02 5.96
C ILE A 170 15.79 17.96 4.79
N TRP A 171 15.17 17.40 3.74
CA TRP A 171 14.81 18.11 2.51
C TRP A 171 13.31 17.97 2.24
N GLY A 172 12.69 19.10 1.93
CA GLY A 172 11.26 19.19 1.67
C GLY A 172 10.40 19.54 2.88
N THR A 173 9.10 19.62 2.63
CA THR A 173 8.06 20.02 3.58
C THR A 173 6.79 19.28 3.22
N ASP A 174 6.20 18.57 4.18
CA ASP A 174 5.04 17.67 4.02
C ASP A 174 5.30 16.44 3.12
N ILE A 175 6.08 16.62 2.07
CA ILE A 175 6.70 15.61 1.22
C ILE A 175 8.22 15.75 1.41
N TYR A 176 8.86 14.70 1.90
CA TYR A 176 10.30 14.68 2.19
C TYR A 176 11.00 13.69 1.27
N THR A 177 12.25 13.97 0.89
CA THR A 177 13.08 13.00 0.14
C THR A 177 13.36 11.77 1.00
N THR A 178 13.46 10.57 0.41
CA THR A 178 13.64 9.33 1.19
C THR A 178 14.98 9.23 1.92
N ASP A 179 15.97 10.03 1.58
CA ASP A 179 17.23 10.15 2.33
C ASP A 179 17.16 11.11 3.53
N SER A 180 16.06 11.82 3.72
CA SER A 180 15.82 12.62 4.92
C SER A 180 15.63 11.75 6.16
N SER A 181 16.15 12.21 7.30
CA SER A 181 15.88 11.62 8.62
C SER A 181 14.38 11.55 8.91
N ILE A 182 13.86 10.34 9.18
CA ILE A 182 12.44 10.13 9.47
C ILE A 182 12.04 10.86 10.76
N CYS A 183 12.83 10.72 11.82
CA CYS A 183 12.52 11.34 13.12
C CYS A 183 12.61 12.87 13.06
N THR A 184 13.61 13.41 12.36
CA THR A 184 13.74 14.86 12.20
C THR A 184 12.59 15.43 11.37
N ALA A 185 12.21 14.76 10.27
CA ALA A 185 11.07 15.16 9.44
C ALA A 185 9.75 15.09 10.23
N ALA A 186 9.59 14.09 11.10
CA ALA A 186 8.43 13.97 11.96
C ALA A 186 8.34 15.12 12.97
N ALA A 187 9.45 15.45 13.62
CA ALA A 187 9.53 16.59 14.53
C ALA A 187 9.27 17.92 13.80
N HIS A 188 9.85 18.10 12.61
CA HIS A 188 9.56 19.25 11.75
C HIS A 188 8.07 19.34 11.42
N SER A 189 7.40 18.22 11.14
CA SER A 189 5.95 18.19 10.89
C SER A 189 5.08 18.34 12.14
N GLY A 190 5.66 18.35 13.34
CA GLY A 190 4.95 18.53 14.60
C GLY A 190 4.29 17.25 15.14
N LEU A 191 4.64 16.07 14.60
CA LEU A 191 4.07 14.79 15.03
C LEU A 191 4.71 14.25 16.31
N ILE A 192 5.97 14.61 16.55
CA ILE A 192 6.76 14.24 17.73
C ILE A 192 7.67 15.40 18.15
N THR A 193 8.34 15.29 19.30
CA THR A 193 9.44 16.20 19.69
C THR A 193 10.76 15.44 19.79
N ALA A 194 11.89 16.15 19.69
CA ALA A 194 13.21 15.54 19.91
C ALA A 194 13.40 15.00 21.33
N ARG A 195 12.74 15.62 22.31
CA ARG A 195 12.78 15.20 23.70
C ARG A 195 12.03 13.89 23.91
N ASP A 196 10.82 13.79 23.39
CA ASP A 196 9.89 12.70 23.72
C ASP A 196 10.01 11.52 22.74
N GLY A 197 10.47 11.78 21.50
CA GLY A 197 10.40 10.80 20.42
C GLY A 197 8.94 10.42 20.12
N GLY A 198 8.73 9.20 19.63
CA GLY A 198 7.39 8.66 19.43
C GLY A 198 7.21 7.84 18.16
N ARG A 199 5.97 7.39 17.97
CA ARG A 199 5.58 6.55 16.83
C ARG A 199 5.12 7.42 15.67
N VAL A 200 5.64 7.14 14.49
CA VAL A 200 5.30 7.85 13.25
C VAL A 200 5.05 6.85 12.14
N THR A 201 4.09 7.14 11.28
CA THR A 201 3.79 6.32 10.11
C THR A 201 4.04 7.12 8.85
N ILE A 202 4.86 6.59 7.94
CA ILE A 202 5.11 7.20 6.63
C ILE A 202 4.49 6.37 5.52
N ARG A 203 4.15 7.01 4.40
CA ARG A 203 3.89 6.37 3.11
C ARG A 203 4.97 6.77 2.12
N ILE A 204 5.58 5.81 1.45
CA ILE A 204 6.53 6.07 0.36
C ILE A 204 5.74 6.56 -0.87
N ARG A 205 6.26 7.53 -1.59
CA ARG A 205 5.64 8.13 -2.78
C ARG A 205 6.68 8.26 -3.88
N PRO A 206 6.27 8.43 -5.15
CA PRO A 206 7.18 8.85 -6.20
C PRO A 206 7.97 10.10 -5.81
N GLY A 207 9.15 10.26 -6.39
CA GLY A 207 9.92 11.48 -6.27
C GLY A 207 9.22 12.67 -6.94
N GLU A 208 9.53 13.87 -6.47
CA GLU A 208 9.07 15.13 -7.05
C GLU A 208 10.22 15.81 -7.80
N GLU A 209 9.89 16.69 -8.74
CA GLU A 209 10.88 17.52 -9.45
C GLU A 209 11.45 18.63 -8.55
N PHE A 210 10.72 19.03 -7.50
CA PHE A 210 11.12 20.09 -6.58
C PHE A 210 10.56 19.83 -5.18
N TYR A 211 11.38 20.12 -4.16
CA TYR A 211 11.02 20.04 -2.74
C TYR A 211 11.22 21.41 -2.10
N ASN A 212 10.18 21.93 -1.45
CA ASN A 212 10.26 23.23 -0.79
C ASN A 212 10.81 23.11 0.64
N GLY A 213 11.84 23.89 0.96
CA GLY A 213 12.37 24.00 2.31
C GLY A 213 11.58 25.01 3.14
N THR A 214 11.24 24.67 4.38
CA THR A 214 10.55 25.59 5.30
C THR A 214 11.12 25.52 6.71
N THR A 215 10.59 26.35 7.62
CA THR A 215 10.88 26.21 9.05
C THR A 215 9.56 25.99 9.78
N ARG A 216 9.44 24.87 10.51
CA ARG A 216 8.29 24.53 11.34
C ARG A 216 8.77 23.87 12.62
N ASN A 217 8.07 24.12 13.73
CA ASN A 217 8.39 23.54 15.04
C ASN A 217 9.86 23.75 15.45
N GLY A 218 10.44 24.91 15.10
CA GLY A 218 11.83 25.27 15.39
C GLY A 218 12.88 24.52 14.56
N ILE A 219 12.48 23.72 13.58
CA ILE A 219 13.39 22.95 12.71
C ILE A 219 13.33 23.53 11.30
N LYS A 220 14.50 23.76 10.69
CA LYS A 220 14.63 24.23 9.31
C LYS A 220 14.92 23.06 8.37
N THR A 221 14.22 23.01 7.24
CA THR A 221 14.48 22.07 6.16
C THR A 221 15.08 22.78 4.95
N ASN A 222 15.79 22.02 4.12
CA ASN A 222 16.35 22.53 2.88
C ASN A 222 15.38 22.29 1.72
N GLY A 223 15.43 23.17 0.72
CA GLY A 223 14.86 22.84 -0.58
C GLY A 223 15.75 21.85 -1.32
N TYR A 224 15.17 21.10 -2.25
CA TYR A 224 15.92 20.21 -3.14
C TYR A 224 15.30 20.19 -4.54
N GLY A 225 16.11 19.84 -5.53
CA GLY A 225 15.63 19.62 -6.89
C GLY A 225 15.03 18.22 -7.04
N ARG A 226 15.09 17.70 -8.27
CA ARG A 226 14.56 16.39 -8.61
C ARG A 226 15.15 15.29 -7.75
N TYR A 227 14.30 14.41 -7.23
CA TYR A 227 14.70 13.21 -6.51
C TYR A 227 13.86 12.01 -6.95
N ASN A 228 14.31 10.78 -6.66
CA ASN A 228 13.69 9.57 -7.21
C ASN A 228 12.50 9.04 -6.40
N SER A 229 12.43 9.39 -5.11
CA SER A 229 11.41 8.87 -4.18
C SER A 229 11.20 9.80 -2.99
N SER A 230 9.97 9.83 -2.51
CA SER A 230 9.57 10.66 -1.37
C SER A 230 8.93 9.83 -0.27
N PHE A 231 8.75 10.42 0.90
CA PHE A 231 7.77 9.94 1.87
C PHE A 231 6.91 11.10 2.41
N ILE A 232 5.71 10.73 2.82
CA ILE A 232 4.76 11.60 3.52
C ILE A 232 4.40 10.96 4.85
N PHE A 233 4.04 11.75 5.87
CA PHE A 233 3.45 11.19 7.09
C PHE A 233 1.95 10.97 6.96
N LEU A 234 1.46 9.89 7.56
CA LEU A 234 0.04 9.58 7.70
C LEU A 234 -0.45 9.97 9.10
N GLY A 235 -1.72 10.39 9.21
CA GLY A 235 -2.34 10.71 10.51
C GLY A 235 -2.09 12.14 11.02
N LYS A 236 -1.90 13.10 10.11
CA LYS A 236 -2.02 14.53 10.43
C LYS A 236 -3.46 14.91 10.70
#